data_AF-A0A0V1NXB9-F1
#
_entry.id   AF-A0A0V1NXB9-F1
#
_cell.length_a   1.000
_cell.length_b   1.000
_cell.length_c   1.000
_cell.angle_alpha   90.00
_cell.angle_beta   90.00
_cell.angle_gamma   90.00
#
_symmetry.space_group_name_H-M   'P 1'
#
loop_
_entity.id
_entity.type
_entity.pdbx_description
1 polymer ?
#
loop_
_entity_poly.entity_id
_entity_poly.type
_entity_poly.pdbx_seq_one_letter_code
_entity_poly.pdbx_strand_id
1 'polypeptide(L)' 'MDGKQLLIPLWYNLESTIHAPGSHGCQQFNVGIRHNYQFMFRFTSNKLLMARNTFTKQNEQRRKEQGDNE' A
#
# COMPACT_ATOMS: atom_id res chain seq x y z
N MET A 1 -13.48 -1.43 2.79
CA MET A 1 -12.85 -0.37 1.99
C MET A 1 -13.11 -0.69 0.54
N ASP A 2 -13.82 0.17 -0.18
CA ASP A 2 -14.04 -0.01 -1.61
C ASP A 2 -12.67 0.00 -2.33
N GLY A 3 -12.38 -1.03 -3.13
CA GLY A 3 -11.11 -1.14 -3.88
C GLY A 3 -10.85 0.07 -4.81
N LYS A 4 -11.90 0.83 -5.12
CA LYS A 4 -11.85 2.13 -5.81
C LYS A 4 -10.97 3.16 -5.09
N GLN A 5 -10.88 3.10 -3.76
CA GLN A 5 -10.12 4.05 -2.95
C GLN A 5 -8.60 3.86 -3.07
N LEU A 6 -8.13 2.66 -3.44
CA LEU A 6 -6.71 2.38 -3.72
C LEU A 6 -6.35 2.61 -5.18
N LEU A 7 -7.33 2.57 -6.09
CA LEU A 7 -7.14 2.83 -7.50
C LEU A 7 -6.75 4.30 -7.75
N ILE A 8 -7.37 5.24 -7.03
CA ILE A 8 -7.13 6.68 -7.18
C ILE A 8 -5.68 7.06 -6.84
N PRO A 9 -5.11 6.67 -5.66
CA PRO A 9 -3.70 6.90 -5.36
C PRO A 9 -2.73 6.21 -6.33
N LEU A 10 -3.09 5.02 -6.83
CA LEU A 10 -2.23 4.26 -7.75
C LEU A 10 -2.15 4.94 -9.13
N TRP A 11 -3.29 5.40 -9.64
CA TRP A 11 -3.38 6.14 -10.90
C TRP A 11 -2.58 7.44 -10.84
N TYR A 12 -2.75 8.21 -9.77
CA TYR A 12 -2.02 9.48 -9.56
C TYR A 12 -0.50 9.27 -9.42
N ASN A 13 -0.09 8.17 -8.77
CA ASN A 13 1.33 7.83 -8.67
C ASN A 13 1.95 7.45 -10.02
N LEU A 14 1.20 6.75 -10.89
CA LEU A 14 1.64 6.40 -12.23
C LEU A 14 1.71 7.64 -13.12
N GLU A 15 0.66 8.45 -13.12
CA GLU A 15 0.57 9.69 -13.90
C GLU A 15 1.68 10.70 -13.51
N SER A 16 1.92 10.89 -12.21
CA SER A 16 3.00 11.77 -11.71
C SER A 16 4.42 11.25 -11.98
N THR A 17 4.58 9.97 -12.29
CA THR A 17 5.89 9.38 -12.64
C THR A 17 6.18 9.49 -14.14
N ILE A 18 5.13 9.52 -14.97
CA ILE A 18 5.23 9.64 -16.42
C ILE A 18 5.31 11.11 -16.87
N HIS A 19 4.74 12.05 -16.10
CA HIS A 19 4.73 13.47 -16.47
C HIS A 19 6.11 14.15 -16.27
N ALA A 20 6.72 14.57 -17.37
CA ALA A 20 8.04 15.19 -17.46
C ALA A 20 8.16 16.53 -16.71
N PRO A 21 9.36 16.93 -16.25
CA PRO A 21 9.61 18.15 -15.51
C PRO A 21 9.60 19.38 -16.44
N GLY A 22 8.41 19.82 -16.87
CA GLY A 22 8.27 20.94 -17.81
C GLY A 22 7.17 21.96 -17.52
N SER A 23 6.26 21.70 -16.56
CA SER A 23 5.20 22.65 -16.21
C SER A 23 5.58 23.47 -14.97
N HIS A 24 6.11 24.67 -15.20
CA HIS A 24 6.74 25.58 -14.23
C HIS A 24 5.84 26.08 -13.08
N GLY A 25 4.55 25.74 -13.07
CA GLY A 25 3.59 26.12 -12.01
C GLY A 25 2.87 24.94 -11.32
N CYS A 26 2.98 23.72 -11.84
CA CYS A 26 2.21 22.56 -11.36
C CYS A 26 2.99 21.70 -10.35
N GLN A 27 4.28 21.96 -10.16
CA GLN A 27 5.17 21.10 -9.37
C GLN A 27 4.98 21.23 -7.85
N GLN A 28 4.73 22.42 -7.29
CA GLN A 28 4.60 22.56 -5.84
C GLN A 28 3.31 21.96 -5.27
N PHE A 29 2.15 22.19 -5.92
CA PHE A 29 0.87 21.64 -5.46
C PHE A 29 0.81 20.11 -5.62
N ASN A 30 1.40 19.58 -6.71
CA ASN A 30 1.50 18.14 -6.93
C ASN A 30 2.48 17.45 -5.97
N VAL A 31 3.54 18.12 -5.48
CA VAL A 31 4.49 17.48 -4.54
C VAL A 31 3.85 17.16 -3.20
N GLY A 32 3.08 18.10 -2.62
CA GLY A 32 2.40 17.87 -1.33
C GLY A 32 1.29 16.80 -1.43
N ILE A 33 0.56 16.80 -2.53
CA ILE A 33 -0.52 15.84 -2.81
C ILE A 33 0.05 14.45 -3.13
N ARG A 34 1.10 14.36 -3.96
CA ARG A 34 1.81 13.11 -4.29
C ARG A 34 2.42 12.47 -3.06
N HIS A 35 3.07 13.25 -2.18
CA HIS A 35 3.64 12.71 -0.95
C HIS A 35 2.54 12.14 -0.02
N ASN A 36 1.40 12.81 0.10
CA ASN A 36 0.25 12.29 0.84
C ASN A 36 -0.29 10.99 0.26
N TYR A 37 -0.46 10.90 -1.05
CA TYR A 37 -0.94 9.67 -1.69
C TYR A 37 0.06 8.52 -1.61
N GLN A 38 1.36 8.79 -1.76
CA GLN A 38 2.41 7.80 -1.54
C GLN A 38 2.42 7.32 -0.08
N PHE A 39 2.29 8.25 0.87
CA PHE A 39 2.20 7.92 2.28
C PHE A 39 0.98 7.02 2.58
N MET A 40 -0.21 7.40 2.10
CA MET A 40 -1.43 6.60 2.27
C MET A 40 -1.32 5.21 1.64
N PHE A 41 -0.74 5.12 0.43
CA PHE A 41 -0.51 3.84 -0.25
C PHE A 41 0.45 2.95 0.57
N ARG A 42 1.55 3.52 1.04
CA ARG A 42 2.57 2.81 1.82
C ARG A 42 2.06 2.40 3.20
N PHE A 43 1.27 3.25 3.85
CA PHE A 43 0.60 2.95 5.11
C PHE A 43 -0.39 1.78 4.97
N THR A 44 -1.25 1.84 3.95
CA THR A 44 -2.26 0.78 3.71
C THR A 44 -1.58 -0.54 3.34
N SER A 45 -0.56 -0.49 2.47
CA SER A 45 0.22 -1.67 2.08
C SER A 45 0.93 -2.32 3.27
N ASN A 46 1.52 -1.53 4.17
CA ASN A 46 2.14 -2.05 5.38
C ASN A 46 1.12 -2.71 6.32
N LYS A 47 -0.08 -2.14 6.49
CA LYS A 47 -1.12 -2.79 7.29
C LYS A 47 -1.55 -4.13 6.70
N LEU A 48 -1.74 -4.21 5.39
CA LEU A 48 -2.09 -5.46 4.70
C LEU A 48 -0.97 -6.50 4.83
N LEU A 49 0.29 -6.08 4.69
CA LEU A 49 1.45 -6.94 4.88
C LEU A 49 1.52 -7.50 6.31
N MET A 50 1.34 -6.66 7.33
CA MET A 50 1.29 -7.10 8.72
C MET A 50 0.14 -8.08 8.97
N ALA A 51 -1.07 -7.80 8.45
CA ALA A 51 -2.20 -8.69 8.58
C ALA A 51 -1.93 -10.07 7.95
N ARG A 52 -1.32 -10.08 6.75
CA ARG A 52 -0.91 -11.32 6.08
C ARG A 52 0.10 -12.10 6.91
N ASN A 53 1.14 -11.44 7.41
CA ASN A 53 2.18 -12.10 8.20
C ASN A 53 1.63 -12.67 9.51
N THR A 54 0.73 -11.95 10.18
CA THR A 54 0.03 -12.45 11.37
C THR A 54 -0.82 -13.67 11.07
N PHE A 55 -1.58 -13.65 9.97
CA PHE A 55 -2.39 -14.80 9.55
C PHE A 55 -1.52 -16.02 9.20
N THR A 56 -0.41 -15.82 8.49
CA THR A 56 0.55 -16.89 8.20
C THR A 56 1.11 -17.50 9.49
N LYS A 57 1.53 -16.67 10.44
CA LYS A 57 2.04 -17.14 11.74
C LYS A 57 1.00 -17.92 12.54
N GLN A 58 -0.25 -17.46 12.57
CA GLN A 58 -1.35 -18.19 13.22
C GLN A 58 -1.58 -19.55 12.55
N ASN A 59 -1.54 -19.62 11.23
CA ASN A 59 -1.68 -20.89 10.51
C ASN A 59 -0.52 -21.85 10.78
N GLU A 60 0.72 -21.35 10.83
CA GLU A 60 1.87 -22.17 11.20
C GLU A 60 1.74 -22.73 12.62
N GLN A 61 1.28 -21.92 13.56
CA GLN A 61 1.07 -22.36 14.94
C GLN A 61 -0.05 -23.40 15.05
N ARG A 62 -1.19 -23.20 14.38
CA ARG A 62 -2.27 -24.20 14.32
C ARG A 62 -1.81 -25.53 13.74
N ARG A 63 -0.92 -25.51 12.73
CA ARG A 63 -0.37 -26.74 12.14
C ARG A 63 0.57 -27.48 13.08
N LYS A 64 1.32 -26.78 13.93
CA LYS A 64 2.17 -27.39 14.97
C LYS A 64 1.32 -28.01 16.09
N GLU A 65 0.32 -27.27 16.58
CA GLU A 65 -0.61 -27.76 17.60
C GLU A 65 -1.43 -28.98 17.15
N GLN A 66 -1.65 -29.15 15.83
CA GLN A 66 -2.29 -30.34 15.26
C GLN A 66 -1.33 -31.50 14.99
N GLY A 67 -0.03 -31.24 14.83
CA GLY A 67 0.99 -32.27 14.56
C GLY A 67 1.58 -32.92 15.81
N ASP A 68 1.38 -32.33 17.00
CA ASP A 68 1.91 -32.86 18.27
C ASP A 68 0.91 -33.77 19.02
N ASN A 69 -0.21 -34.15 18.39
CA ASN A 69 -1.25 -35.03 18.96
C ASN A 69 -1.24 -36.46 18.37
N GLU A 70 -0.16 -36.88 17.70
CA GLU A 70 -0.01 -38.23 17.12
C GLU A 70 1.14 -39.01 17.78
#